data_AF-A0A971WDC1-F1
#
_entry.id   AF-A0A971WDC1-F1
#
_cell.length_a   1.000
_cell.length_b   1.000
_cell.length_c   1.000
_cell.angle_alpha   90.00
_cell.angle_beta   90.00
_cell.angle_gamma   90.00
#
_symmetry.space_group_name_H-M   'P 1'
#
loop_
_entity.id
_entity.type
_entity.pdbx_description
1 polymer ?
#
loop_
_entity_poly.entity_id
_entity_poly.type
_entity_poly.pdbx_seq_one_letter_code
_entity_poly.pdbx_strand_id
1 'polypeptide(L)'
;ALTDAKYVICCARIGCLEGFMTDVEIPLKYGVDQCVGDTLCIGGIMYGQRGIAQILEFCKDMREVSHPDVLFLSYSNPNAMLTWAANKYGKIPTIGLCHGVMGGQRQIAEALNIPRDELDFICAGINHQTWYIQIKHHGRVIDGDELLAAYLMSTEQL
;
A
#
# COMPACT_ATOMS: atom_id res chain seq x y z
N ALA A 1 7.91 12.18 -21.65
CA ALA A 1 7.94 11.25 -20.50
C ALA A 1 7.29 9.91 -20.85
N LEU A 2 6.12 9.90 -21.50
CA LEU A 2 5.36 8.67 -21.79
C LEU A 2 5.60 8.07 -23.19
N THR A 3 6.00 8.88 -24.19
CA THR A 3 6.21 8.41 -25.57
C THR A 3 7.11 7.17 -25.64
N ASP A 4 6.60 6.09 -26.25
CA ASP A 4 7.25 4.78 -26.39
C ASP A 4 7.70 4.10 -25.08
N ALA A 5 7.21 4.56 -23.92
CA ALA A 5 7.58 3.99 -22.64
C ALA A 5 7.04 2.56 -22.49
N LYS A 6 7.90 1.61 -22.12
CA LYS A 6 7.50 0.25 -21.71
C LYS A 6 7.13 0.14 -20.23
N TYR A 7 7.64 1.07 -19.42
CA TYR A 7 7.40 1.11 -17.98
C TYR A 7 7.13 2.56 -17.57
N VAL A 8 6.10 2.76 -16.78
CA VAL A 8 5.78 4.06 -16.18
C VAL A 8 5.71 3.87 -14.67
N ILE A 9 6.50 4.64 -13.93
CA ILE A 9 6.47 4.62 -12.46
C ILE A 9 5.75 5.88 -11.99
N CYS A 10 4.73 5.71 -11.15
CA CYS A 10 3.99 6.83 -10.57
C CYS A 10 4.11 6.86 -9.04
N CYS A 11 4.57 8.00 -8.56
CA CYS A 11 4.64 8.36 -7.14
C CYS A 11 3.85 9.66 -6.88
N ALA A 12 2.86 9.97 -7.72
CA ALA A 12 2.11 11.22 -7.64
C ALA A 12 1.24 11.25 -6.38
N ARG A 13 1.21 12.42 -5.71
CA ARG A 13 0.23 12.74 -4.65
C ARG A 13 -0.73 13.78 -5.17
N ILE A 14 -1.93 13.36 -5.55
CA ILE A 14 -2.89 14.26 -6.18
C ILE A 14 -3.47 15.21 -5.14
N GLY A 15 -3.31 16.52 -5.38
CA GLY A 15 -3.65 17.58 -4.43
C GLY A 15 -2.53 17.91 -3.44
N CYS A 16 -1.35 17.29 -3.55
CA CYS A 16 -0.19 17.60 -2.72
C CYS A 16 -0.50 17.61 -1.21
N LEU A 17 0.11 18.51 -0.44
CA LEU A 17 -0.13 18.61 1.00
C LEU A 17 -1.43 19.36 1.29
N GLU A 18 -1.77 20.34 0.46
CA GLU A 18 -2.94 21.18 0.62
C GLU A 18 -4.24 20.36 0.54
N GLY A 19 -4.34 19.46 -0.44
CA GLY A 19 -5.45 18.52 -0.55
C GLY A 19 -5.49 17.53 0.60
N PHE A 20 -4.32 16.98 0.97
CA PHE A 20 -4.22 16.03 2.08
C PHE A 20 -4.61 16.66 3.43
N MET A 21 -4.26 17.93 3.67
CA MET A 21 -4.70 18.66 4.86
C MET A 21 -6.23 18.65 4.98
N THR A 22 -6.95 18.90 3.88
CA THR A 22 -8.42 18.87 3.91
C THR A 22 -8.99 17.47 4.17
N ASP A 23 -8.32 16.42 3.67
CA ASP A 23 -8.72 15.02 3.88
C ASP A 23 -8.59 14.60 5.36
N VAL A 24 -7.78 15.31 6.16
CA VAL A 24 -7.55 15.06 7.59
C VAL A 24 -8.32 16.04 8.49
N GLU A 25 -8.19 17.34 8.26
CA GLU A 25 -8.73 18.39 9.14
C GLU A 25 -10.26 18.45 9.13
N ILE A 26 -10.88 18.21 7.98
CA ILE A 26 -12.35 18.25 7.87
C ILE A 26 -12.95 17.12 8.72
N PRO A 27 -12.58 15.83 8.56
CA PRO A 27 -13.07 14.78 9.46
C PRO A 27 -12.80 15.05 10.94
N LEU A 28 -11.61 15.58 11.27
CA LEU A 28 -11.23 15.90 12.65
C LEU A 28 -12.16 16.95 13.28
N LYS A 29 -12.55 17.98 12.53
CA LYS A 29 -13.53 18.99 12.97
C LYS A 29 -14.87 18.38 13.39
N TYR A 30 -15.24 17.23 12.81
CA TYR A 30 -16.47 16.50 13.13
C TYR A 30 -16.23 15.33 14.11
N GLY A 31 -15.08 15.29 14.78
CA GLY A 31 -14.77 14.28 15.79
C GLY A 31 -14.28 12.94 15.24
N VAL A 32 -13.90 12.87 13.96
CA VAL A 32 -13.32 11.67 13.36
C VAL A 32 -11.81 11.85 13.22
N ASP A 33 -11.07 11.28 14.15
CA ASP A 33 -9.61 11.23 14.09
C ASP A 33 -9.15 10.06 13.21
N GLN A 34 -8.21 10.31 12.31
CA GLN A 34 -7.67 9.35 11.35
C GLN A 34 -6.15 9.36 11.46
N CYS A 35 -5.54 8.22 11.77
CA CYS A 35 -4.08 8.12 11.95
C CYS A 35 -3.28 8.65 10.73
N VAL A 36 -3.73 8.33 9.50
CA VAL A 36 -3.11 8.82 8.26
C VAL A 36 -4.16 9.35 7.29
N GLY A 37 -5.23 8.59 7.03
CA GLY A 37 -6.30 9.03 6.13
C GLY A 37 -5.94 9.03 4.63
N ASP A 38 -4.92 8.28 4.20
CA ASP A 38 -4.52 8.21 2.78
C ASP A 38 -5.01 6.94 2.04
N THR A 39 -5.64 6.01 2.77
CA THR A 39 -5.95 4.66 2.26
C THR A 39 -7.41 4.28 2.46
N LEU A 40 -7.91 4.42 3.69
CA LEU A 40 -9.29 4.13 4.11
C LEU A 40 -9.85 5.33 4.88
N CYS A 41 -11.03 5.16 5.47
CA CYS A 41 -11.75 6.21 6.20
C CYS A 41 -12.15 7.39 5.28
N ILE A 42 -12.66 8.47 5.86
CA ILE A 42 -13.21 9.61 5.11
C ILE A 42 -12.12 10.24 4.24
N GLY A 43 -10.92 10.45 4.79
CA GLY A 43 -9.79 11.01 4.07
C GLY A 43 -9.37 10.13 2.90
N GLY A 44 -9.27 8.81 3.10
CA GLY A 44 -8.88 7.88 2.04
C GLY A 44 -9.91 7.80 0.91
N ILE A 45 -11.21 7.92 1.24
CA ILE A 45 -12.29 7.97 0.24
C ILE A 45 -12.19 9.26 -0.59
N MET A 46 -12.05 10.42 0.05
CA MET A 46 -11.93 11.72 -0.64
C MET A 46 -10.67 11.79 -1.48
N TYR A 47 -9.55 11.33 -0.94
CA TYR A 47 -8.29 11.23 -1.67
C TYR A 47 -8.41 10.25 -2.86
N GLY A 48 -9.12 9.14 -2.66
CA GLY A 48 -9.44 8.18 -3.72
C GLY A 48 -10.25 8.77 -4.85
N GLN A 49 -11.32 9.54 -4.56
CA GLN A 49 -12.11 10.21 -5.60
C GLN A 49 -11.25 11.13 -6.47
N ARG A 50 -10.41 11.95 -5.82
CA ARG A 50 -9.49 12.86 -6.50
C ARG A 50 -8.41 12.12 -7.29
N GLY A 51 -7.84 11.06 -6.73
CA GLY A 51 -6.80 10.26 -7.34
C GLY A 51 -7.30 9.43 -8.53
N ILE A 52 -8.49 8.84 -8.44
CA ILE A 52 -9.06 8.00 -9.51
C ILE A 52 -9.23 8.82 -10.79
N ALA A 53 -9.77 10.04 -10.71
CA ALA A 53 -9.93 10.90 -11.86
C ALA A 53 -8.59 11.12 -12.59
N GLN A 54 -7.54 11.47 -11.85
CA GLN A 54 -6.22 11.72 -12.43
C GLN A 54 -5.56 10.44 -12.98
N ILE A 55 -5.72 9.30 -12.30
CA ILE A 55 -5.17 8.02 -12.76
C ILE A 55 -5.80 7.60 -14.10
N LEU A 56 -7.09 7.87 -14.31
CA LEU A 56 -7.74 7.57 -15.58
C LEU A 56 -7.22 8.45 -16.72
N GLU A 57 -6.92 9.72 -16.46
CA GLU A 57 -6.25 10.59 -17.43
C GLU A 57 -4.83 10.10 -17.74
N PHE A 58 -4.04 9.71 -16.73
CA PHE A 58 -2.72 9.11 -16.99
C PHE A 58 -2.84 7.84 -17.83
N CYS A 59 -3.83 6.97 -17.53
CA CYS A 59 -4.07 5.77 -18.33
C CYS A 59 -4.42 6.14 -19.77
N LYS A 60 -5.19 7.21 -20.00
CA LYS A 60 -5.52 7.71 -21.33
C LYS A 60 -4.26 8.14 -22.08
N ASP A 61 -3.44 8.99 -21.48
CA ASP A 61 -2.18 9.44 -22.09
C ASP A 61 -1.28 8.23 -22.41
N MET A 62 -1.16 7.27 -21.49
CA MET A 62 -0.38 6.05 -21.73
C MET A 62 -0.91 5.23 -22.91
N ARG A 63 -2.23 5.08 -23.06
CA ARG A 63 -2.79 4.38 -24.23
C ARG A 63 -2.52 5.10 -25.55
N GLU A 64 -2.42 6.43 -25.52
CA GLU A 64 -2.23 7.24 -26.72
C GLU A 64 -0.77 7.27 -27.19
N VAL A 65 0.20 7.29 -26.27
CA VAL A 65 1.61 7.56 -26.64
C VAL A 65 2.62 6.52 -26.17
N SER A 66 2.29 5.65 -25.21
CA SER A 66 3.26 4.67 -24.70
C SER A 66 3.35 3.43 -25.60
N HIS A 67 4.33 2.58 -25.31
CA HIS A 67 4.45 1.27 -25.99
C HIS A 67 3.18 0.41 -25.74
N PRO A 68 2.73 -0.42 -26.71
CA PRO A 68 1.53 -1.26 -26.54
C PRO A 68 1.55 -2.16 -25.29
N ASP A 69 2.74 -2.64 -24.92
CA ASP A 69 2.98 -3.46 -23.72
C ASP A 69 3.39 -2.64 -22.49
N VAL A 70 2.96 -1.37 -22.37
CA VAL A 70 3.31 -0.54 -21.23
C VAL A 70 2.81 -1.14 -19.92
N LEU A 71 3.71 -1.22 -18.92
CA LEU A 71 3.39 -1.62 -17.56
C LEU A 71 3.39 -0.39 -16.65
N PHE A 72 2.28 -0.19 -15.94
CA PHE A 72 2.14 0.89 -14.99
C PHE A 72 2.44 0.44 -13.55
N LEU A 73 3.49 0.99 -12.96
CA LEU A 73 3.97 0.68 -11.61
C LEU A 73 3.62 1.83 -10.66
N SER A 74 2.65 1.63 -9.77
CA SER A 74 2.12 2.71 -8.93
C SER A 74 2.45 2.55 -7.46
N TYR A 75 3.13 3.55 -6.88
CA TYR A 75 3.31 3.74 -5.44
C TYR A 75 2.30 4.72 -4.85
N SER A 76 1.44 5.33 -5.66
CA SER A 76 0.47 6.32 -5.21
C SER A 76 -0.64 5.68 -4.36
N ASN A 77 -1.04 6.39 -3.31
CA ASN A 77 -2.20 6.05 -2.49
C ASN A 77 -3.46 6.79 -2.94
N PRO A 78 -4.68 6.26 -2.65
CA PRO A 78 -4.97 4.96 -2.03
C PRO A 78 -4.71 3.77 -2.97
N ASN A 79 -3.66 2.99 -2.70
CA ASN A 79 -3.04 2.13 -3.72
C ASN A 79 -4.00 1.10 -4.31
N ALA A 80 -4.79 0.44 -3.46
CA ALA A 80 -5.76 -0.57 -3.90
C ALA A 80 -6.83 0.04 -4.82
N MET A 81 -7.39 1.20 -4.47
CA MET A 81 -8.45 1.85 -5.25
C MET A 81 -7.92 2.37 -6.59
N LEU A 82 -6.74 3.01 -6.58
CA LEU A 82 -6.11 3.55 -7.78
C LEU A 82 -5.70 2.45 -8.75
N THR A 83 -5.04 1.40 -8.24
CA THR A 83 -4.63 0.24 -9.04
C THR A 83 -5.83 -0.48 -9.63
N TRP A 84 -6.91 -0.61 -8.85
CA TRP A 84 -8.15 -1.19 -9.37
C TRP A 84 -8.76 -0.33 -10.47
N ALA A 85 -8.86 0.99 -10.28
CA ALA A 85 -9.39 1.90 -11.29
C ALA A 85 -8.60 1.86 -12.60
N ALA A 86 -7.27 1.88 -12.51
CA ALA A 86 -6.37 1.79 -13.66
C ALA A 86 -6.56 0.48 -14.45
N ASN A 87 -6.60 -0.66 -13.77
CA ASN A 87 -6.83 -1.95 -14.43
C ASN A 87 -8.25 -2.07 -15.01
N LYS A 88 -9.27 -1.78 -14.19
CA LYS A 88 -10.67 -2.04 -14.56
C LYS A 88 -11.20 -1.07 -15.58
N TYR A 89 -10.94 0.23 -15.41
CA TYR A 89 -11.50 1.30 -16.24
C TYR A 89 -10.44 1.96 -17.12
N GLY A 90 -9.21 2.13 -16.62
CA GLY A 90 -8.09 2.67 -17.40
C GLY A 90 -7.52 1.69 -18.44
N LYS A 91 -7.81 0.39 -18.33
CA LYS A 91 -7.36 -0.66 -19.27
C LYS A 91 -5.85 -0.66 -19.53
N ILE A 92 -5.06 -0.27 -18.53
CA ILE A 92 -3.60 -0.38 -18.53
C ILE A 92 -3.19 -1.47 -17.53
N PRO A 93 -2.34 -2.44 -17.91
CA PRO A 93 -1.75 -3.37 -16.97
C PRO A 93 -1.05 -2.61 -15.84
N THR A 94 -1.58 -2.70 -14.62
CA THR A 94 -1.11 -1.89 -13.49
C THR A 94 -0.78 -2.76 -12.29
N ILE A 95 0.41 -2.58 -11.73
CA ILE A 95 0.86 -3.20 -10.48
C ILE A 95 0.97 -2.11 -9.41
N GLY A 96 0.23 -2.29 -8.33
CA GLY A 96 0.34 -1.49 -7.12
C GLY A 96 1.49 -1.99 -6.25
N LEU A 97 2.38 -1.09 -5.83
CA LEU A 97 3.57 -1.39 -5.05
C LEU A 97 3.51 -0.70 -3.68
N CYS A 98 3.87 -1.43 -2.62
CA CYS A 98 3.94 -0.92 -1.26
C CYS A 98 5.03 -1.69 -0.48
N HIS A 99 5.63 -1.04 0.51
CA HIS A 99 6.70 -1.60 1.34
C HIS A 99 6.19 -2.17 2.68
N GLY A 100 4.88 -2.13 2.95
CA GLY A 100 4.30 -2.48 4.25
C GLY A 100 4.60 -3.91 4.71
N VAL A 101 4.67 -4.86 3.77
CA VAL A 101 5.03 -6.26 4.07
C VAL A 101 6.49 -6.38 4.52
N MET A 102 7.42 -5.60 3.95
CA MET A 102 8.81 -5.61 4.42
C MET A 102 8.92 -5.03 5.84
N GLY A 103 8.10 -4.02 6.13
CA GLY A 103 8.01 -3.41 7.47
C GLY A 103 7.47 -4.39 8.52
N GLY A 104 6.39 -5.12 8.21
CA GLY A 104 5.84 -6.12 9.14
C GLY A 104 6.76 -7.32 9.32
N GLN A 105 7.43 -7.81 8.27
CA GLN A 105 8.44 -8.87 8.37
C GLN A 105 9.55 -8.47 9.36
N ARG A 106 10.01 -7.22 9.31
CA ARG A 106 11.02 -6.71 10.25
C ARG A 106 10.51 -6.73 11.68
N GLN A 107 9.30 -6.24 11.95
CA GLN A 107 8.73 -6.23 13.30
C GLN A 107 8.55 -7.64 13.86
N ILE A 108 8.13 -8.60 13.02
CA ILE A 108 8.00 -10.02 13.40
C ILE A 108 9.38 -10.60 13.73
N ALA A 109 10.39 -10.33 12.90
CA ALA A 109 11.78 -10.76 13.13
C ALA A 109 12.33 -10.24 14.46
N GLU A 110 12.10 -8.95 14.74
CA GLU A 110 12.50 -8.30 15.98
C GLU A 110 11.82 -8.93 17.21
N ALA A 111 10.50 -9.16 17.15
CA ALA A 111 9.75 -9.78 18.24
C ALA A 111 10.23 -11.21 18.54
N LEU A 112 10.52 -12.00 17.50
CA LEU A 112 10.99 -13.38 17.64
C LEU A 112 12.50 -13.49 17.92
N ASN A 113 13.25 -12.39 17.83
CA ASN A 113 14.71 -12.37 17.86
C ASN A 113 15.33 -13.34 16.83
N ILE A 114 14.78 -13.34 15.60
CA ILE A 114 15.23 -14.17 14.48
C ILE A 114 15.73 -13.26 13.34
N PRO A 115 16.85 -13.57 12.66
CA PRO A 115 17.26 -12.84 11.47
C PRO A 115 16.16 -12.78 10.41
N ARG A 116 15.91 -11.60 9.86
CA ARG A 116 14.80 -11.35 8.93
C ARG A 116 14.81 -12.31 7.73
N ASP A 117 16.00 -12.62 7.21
CA ASP A 117 16.24 -13.48 6.06
C ASP A 117 16.07 -14.98 6.35
N GLU A 118 15.92 -15.36 7.61
CA GLU A 118 15.58 -16.74 8.00
C GLU A 118 14.06 -16.96 8.16
N LEU A 119 13.25 -15.89 8.06
CA LEU A 119 11.80 -15.97 8.12
C LEU A 119 11.19 -16.18 6.73
N ASP A 120 10.54 -17.32 6.56
CA ASP A 120 9.64 -17.61 5.45
C ASP A 120 8.21 -17.22 5.82
N PHE A 121 7.52 -16.47 4.97
CA PHE A 121 6.15 -16.06 5.27
C PHE A 121 5.25 -16.01 4.04
N ILE A 122 3.95 -16.15 4.29
CA ILE A 122 2.90 -15.90 3.30
C ILE A 122 2.02 -14.80 3.88
N CYS A 123 1.82 -13.75 3.10
CA CYS A 123 0.89 -12.68 3.44
C CYS A 123 -0.22 -12.56 2.40
N ALA A 124 -1.42 -12.20 2.84
CA ALA A 124 -2.58 -11.98 2.00
C ALA A 124 -3.39 -10.78 2.50
N GLY A 125 -4.16 -10.17 1.62
CA GLY A 125 -5.01 -9.03 1.95
C GLY A 125 -4.99 -7.96 0.85
N ILE A 126 -5.31 -6.72 1.24
CA ILE A 126 -5.22 -5.54 0.38
C ILE A 126 -4.18 -4.56 0.93
N ASN A 127 -3.82 -3.54 0.15
CA ASN A 127 -2.85 -2.54 0.59
C ASN A 127 -3.25 -1.92 1.96
N HIS A 128 -2.32 -1.88 2.90
CA HIS A 128 -2.49 -1.42 4.29
C HIS A 128 -3.54 -2.17 5.12
N GLN A 129 -3.97 -3.34 4.64
CA GLN A 129 -4.80 -4.33 5.35
C GLN A 129 -4.28 -5.71 4.94
N THR A 130 -3.05 -6.02 5.34
CA THR A 130 -2.35 -7.24 4.98
C THR A 130 -2.11 -8.06 6.25
N TRP A 131 -2.35 -9.36 6.16
CA TRP A 131 -2.17 -10.31 7.26
C TRP A 131 -1.11 -11.34 6.89
N TYR A 132 -0.26 -11.70 7.85
CA TYR A 132 0.65 -12.82 7.75
C TYR A 132 -0.13 -14.08 8.11
N ILE A 133 -0.47 -14.88 7.10
CA ILE A 133 -1.28 -16.10 7.25
C ILE A 133 -0.42 -17.34 7.47
N GLN A 134 0.89 -17.23 7.29
CA GLN A 134 1.88 -18.25 7.63
C GLN A 134 3.21 -17.57 7.92
N ILE A 135 3.87 -17.98 9.01
CA ILE A 135 5.24 -17.62 9.35
C ILE A 135 5.97 -18.93 9.66
N LYS A 136 7.19 -19.06 9.15
CA LYS A 136 8.07 -20.21 9.35
C LYS A 136 9.49 -19.75 9.61
N HIS A 137 10.19 -20.52 10.45
CA HIS A 137 11.64 -20.42 10.65
C HIS A 137 12.25 -21.79 10.41
N HIS A 138 13.14 -21.90 9.41
CA HIS A 138 13.73 -23.18 8.96
C HIS A 138 12.70 -24.30 8.76
N GLY A 139 11.55 -23.96 8.16
CA GLY A 139 10.45 -24.89 7.89
C GLY A 139 9.50 -25.18 9.06
N ARG A 140 9.84 -24.80 10.31
CA ARG A 140 8.94 -24.89 11.47
C ARG A 140 7.93 -23.75 11.44
N VAL A 141 6.64 -24.07 11.53
CA VAL A 141 5.59 -23.06 11.64
C VAL A 141 5.68 -22.38 13.01
N ILE A 142 5.56 -21.06 12.99
CA ILE A 142 5.36 -20.20 14.16
C ILE A 142 3.89 -19.81 14.16
N ASP A 143 3.16 -20.20 15.19
CA ASP A 143 1.75 -19.89 15.30
C ASP A 143 1.50 -18.51 15.93
N GLY A 144 0.22 -18.13 15.99
CA GLY A 144 -0.18 -16.81 16.49
C GLY A 144 0.07 -16.62 17.98
N ASP A 145 -0.03 -17.69 18.79
CA ASP A 145 0.16 -17.62 20.24
C ASP A 145 1.66 -17.45 20.56
N GLU A 146 2.52 -18.19 19.85
CA GLU A 146 3.97 -18.04 19.94
C GLU A 146 4.41 -16.63 19.54
N LEU A 147 3.93 -16.12 18.40
CA LEU A 147 4.24 -14.77 17.94
C LEU A 147 3.75 -13.70 18.92
N LEU A 148 2.53 -13.86 19.46
CA LEU A 148 1.98 -12.91 20.43
C LEU A 148 2.78 -12.91 21.73
N ALA A 149 3.16 -14.08 22.25
CA ALA A 149 4.00 -14.19 23.43
C ALA A 149 5.35 -13.51 23.22
N ALA A 150 6.00 -13.75 22.08
CA ALA A 150 7.27 -13.13 21.72
C ALA A 150 7.16 -11.59 21.64
N TYR A 151 6.10 -11.09 21.00
CA TYR A 151 5.83 -9.65 20.92
C TYR A 151 5.65 -9.03 22.31
N LEU A 152 4.81 -9.61 23.17
CA LEU A 152 4.55 -9.07 24.52
C LEU A 152 5.84 -9.02 25.36
N MET A 153 6.66 -10.07 25.31
CA MET A 153 7.96 -10.11 25.99
C MET A 153 8.93 -9.04 25.46
N SER A 154 8.90 -8.75 24.16
CA SER A 154 9.75 -7.70 23.56
C SER A 154 9.32 -6.29 23.99
N THR A 155 8.02 -6.06 24.22
CA THR A 155 7.49 -4.75 24.62
C THR A 155 7.64 -4.43 26.10
N GLU A 156 7.72 -5.44 26.97
CA GLU A 156 7.97 -5.24 28.42
C GLU A 156 9.43 -4.84 28.73
N GLN A 157 10.33 -4.92 27.74
CA GLN A 157 11.74 -4.52 27.88
C GLN A 157 12.00 -3.04 27.54
N LEU A 158 10.96 -2.28 27.16
CA LEU A 158 10.99 -0.84 26.88
C LEU A 158 10.39 -0.04 28.05
#